data_AF-A0A936SXQ0-F1
#
_entry.id   AF-A0A936SXQ0-F1
#
_cell.length_a   1.000
_cell.length_b   1.000
_cell.length_c   1.000
_cell.angle_alpha   90.00
_cell.angle_beta   90.00
_cell.angle_gamma   90.00
#
_symmetry.space_group_name_H-M   'P 1'
#
loop_
_entity.id
_entity.type
_entity.pdbx_description
1 polymer ?
#
loop_
_entity_poly.entity_id
_entity_poly.type
_entity_poly.pdbx_seq_one_letter_code
_entity_poly.pdbx_strand_id
1 'polypeptide(L)'
;MPSGLLGPDHFPKAQANVPGQKALDARQVGIRLTTTFLSLRTMLMVVAAFGLAAAGDAPAHAQSAAAPIPDSLPKSDGDAAVTKSPGAAGPSIFPARQRPAAADAPRLACSFWAPVCVHAEANVSDVSLEHVLHSAERFYRVTSALGLPQPLPDGRLGGDDRYDIYLLSEPAVSITISDWMPAGRVWDQASAFTILPPPVAPFACDSEAAVARGLTRAAMLRLDAGIEDAALAMAEAHLADVVTDCASASIAAVDDFQRFPERRLGFRHADEATGAFLFGRYLDDTYGIGFPGGVLSSLLAVSAQRSPRDALHFANEPDLFDALRSNTRARGKPIEDLLLEFAVNRAFVGSRSDDGHLVDVAKYGDAGRVRFEWNIPHATLPRRLAPLRPIEPTGATYLWVDLQGAPEDIDLGFVADWEAGVLFHWAVVKVDAHGIEMGRITIAGIRGATHAERSIVGLRGVAGLIVVGVNVGSIDRSHPYDPDELEMARSYTVTLIR
;
A
#
# COMPACT_ATOMS: atom_id res chain seq x y z
N MET A 1 17.03 37.76 44.79
CA MET A 1 17.65 38.89 44.06
C MET A 1 18.85 38.36 43.29
N PRO A 2 19.04 38.71 42.01
CA PRO A 2 18.08 39.12 40.96
C PRO A 2 18.01 38.02 39.86
N SER A 3 16.87 37.58 39.30
CA SER A 3 15.81 38.26 38.54
C SER A 3 16.33 39.03 37.33
N GLY A 4 16.41 38.36 36.17
CA GLY A 4 16.71 38.95 34.86
C GLY A 4 15.76 38.41 33.80
N LEU A 5 14.72 39.20 33.51
CA LEU A 5 13.75 39.02 32.42
C LEU A 5 14.43 39.29 31.07
N LEU A 6 14.25 38.39 30.11
CA LEU A 6 14.47 38.67 28.69
C LEU A 6 13.13 38.47 27.97
N GLY A 7 12.54 39.58 27.56
CA GLY A 7 11.37 39.62 26.69
C GLY A 7 11.77 39.45 25.21
N PRO A 8 10.85 38.98 24.35
CA PRO A 8 11.09 38.84 22.92
C PRO A 8 10.67 40.12 22.19
N ASP A 9 11.60 40.75 21.48
CA ASP A 9 11.31 41.79 20.49
C ASP A 9 12.17 41.60 19.23
N HIS A 10 11.53 41.87 18.09
CA HIS A 10 12.09 42.06 16.73
C HIS A 10 12.12 40.87 15.76
N PHE A 11 10.95 40.57 15.20
CA PHE A 11 10.83 40.17 13.79
C PHE A 11 10.32 41.37 12.96
N PRO A 12 10.94 41.69 11.80
CA PRO A 12 10.49 42.79 10.96
C PRO A 12 9.23 42.42 10.16
N LYS A 13 8.20 43.27 10.26
CA LYS A 13 6.99 43.21 9.43
C LYS A 13 7.32 43.58 7.99
N ALA A 14 7.12 42.64 7.06
CA ALA A 14 7.06 42.95 5.63
C ALA A 14 5.76 43.70 5.31
N GLN A 15 5.90 44.94 4.84
CA GLN A 15 4.80 45.74 4.29
C GLN A 15 4.48 45.23 2.87
N ALA A 16 3.31 44.62 2.70
CA ALA A 16 2.73 44.40 1.38
C ALA A 16 1.98 45.66 0.93
N ASN A 17 2.54 46.34 -0.06
CA ASN A 17 1.85 47.38 -0.83
C ASN A 17 0.73 46.73 -1.66
N VAL A 18 -0.53 47.03 -1.34
CA VAL A 18 -1.68 46.74 -2.20
C VAL A 18 -2.12 48.04 -2.87
N PRO A 19 -1.96 48.19 -4.20
CA PRO A 19 -2.57 49.29 -4.92
C PRO A 19 -3.91 48.87 -5.55
N GLY A 20 -4.94 49.68 -5.30
CA GLY A 20 -5.95 49.97 -6.33
C GLY A 20 -7.24 49.15 -6.28
N GLN A 21 -8.09 49.44 -5.30
CA GLN A 21 -9.51 49.09 -5.33
C GLN A 21 -10.23 50.05 -6.29
N LYS A 22 -10.37 49.65 -7.56
CA LYS A 22 -11.33 50.27 -8.49
C LYS A 22 -12.63 49.50 -8.44
N ALA A 23 -13.70 50.23 -8.10
CA ALA A 23 -15.08 49.78 -8.19
C ALA A 23 -15.38 49.29 -9.61
N LEU A 24 -15.98 48.11 -9.71
CA LEU A 24 -16.54 47.58 -10.95
C LEU A 24 -18.01 47.23 -10.72
N ASP A 25 -18.79 47.79 -11.62
CA ASP A 25 -20.23 47.80 -11.73
C ASP A 25 -20.87 46.40 -11.71
N ALA A 26 -22.00 46.34 -11.02
CA ALA A 26 -22.98 45.28 -11.15
C ALA A 26 -23.68 45.39 -12.52
N ARG A 27 -23.22 44.60 -13.51
CA ARG A 27 -24.00 44.29 -14.71
C ARG A 27 -23.82 42.82 -15.12
N GLN A 28 -24.94 42.09 -14.99
CA GLN A 28 -25.35 40.93 -15.78
C GLN A 28 -24.25 40.01 -16.35
N VAL A 29 -23.96 38.92 -15.63
CA VAL A 29 -23.40 37.70 -16.23
C VAL A 29 -24.49 36.65 -16.26
N GLY A 30 -25.05 36.43 -17.44
CA GLY A 30 -25.91 35.28 -17.73
C GLY A 30 -25.07 34.01 -17.71
N ILE A 31 -25.33 33.16 -16.73
CA ILE A 31 -24.77 31.81 -16.65
C ILE A 31 -25.43 30.98 -17.76
N ARG A 32 -24.69 30.71 -18.84
CA ARG A 32 -25.00 29.60 -19.75
C ARG A 32 -24.55 28.32 -19.06
N LEU A 33 -25.49 27.60 -18.45
CA LEU A 33 -25.35 26.17 -18.18
C LEU A 33 -25.27 25.43 -19.51
N THR A 34 -24.07 25.01 -19.91
CA THR A 34 -23.91 23.94 -20.90
C THR A 34 -24.05 22.60 -20.17
N THR A 35 -25.27 22.08 -20.23
CA THR A 35 -25.63 20.68 -19.99
C THR A 35 -24.85 19.77 -20.95
N THR A 36 -23.94 18.95 -20.43
CA THR A 36 -23.40 17.80 -21.14
C THR A 36 -24.14 16.56 -20.62
N PHE A 37 -25.25 16.25 -21.27
CA PHE A 37 -26.01 15.00 -21.15
C PHE A 37 -26.00 14.34 -22.54
N LEU A 38 -25.54 13.09 -22.62
CA LEU A 38 -25.53 12.07 -23.70
C LEU A 38 -24.12 11.45 -23.67
N SER A 39 -23.89 10.15 -23.50
CA SER A 39 -24.63 9.00 -24.00
C SER A 39 -24.29 7.76 -23.16
N LEU A 40 -25.28 7.20 -22.48
CA LEU A 40 -25.19 5.88 -21.85
C LEU A 40 -26.53 5.17 -22.06
N ARG A 41 -26.81 4.74 -23.30
CA ARG A 41 -27.97 3.88 -23.62
C ARG A 41 -27.90 3.33 -25.04
N THR A 42 -27.14 2.26 -25.27
CA THR A 42 -27.51 1.22 -26.26
C THR A 42 -26.72 -0.07 -26.03
N MET A 43 -27.20 -0.92 -25.13
CA MET A 43 -26.95 -2.37 -25.25
C MET A 43 -27.96 -3.14 -24.39
N LEU A 44 -29.13 -3.42 -24.98
CA LEU A 44 -29.93 -4.57 -24.60
C LEU A 44 -30.79 -5.03 -25.79
N MET A 45 -30.79 -6.34 -26.00
CA MET A 45 -31.66 -7.17 -26.84
C MET A 45 -31.46 -7.14 -28.36
N VAL A 46 -30.75 -8.16 -28.87
CA VAL A 46 -31.29 -9.06 -29.92
C VAL A 46 -30.86 -10.49 -29.60
N VAL A 47 -31.84 -11.31 -29.18
CA VAL A 47 -31.75 -12.77 -29.21
C VAL A 47 -32.80 -13.26 -30.21
N ALA A 48 -32.36 -14.20 -31.06
CA ALA A 48 -33.10 -15.12 -31.90
C ALA A 48 -33.42 -14.73 -33.37
N ALA A 49 -32.98 -15.67 -34.24
CA ALA A 49 -33.47 -16.07 -35.56
C ALA A 49 -32.65 -15.62 -36.80
N PHE A 50 -32.52 -16.59 -37.71
CA PHE A 50 -31.68 -16.69 -38.93
C PHE A 50 -30.22 -17.09 -38.65
N GLY A 51 -29.63 -18.13 -39.23
CA GLY A 51 -30.03 -18.98 -40.35
C GLY A 51 -28.76 -19.36 -41.12
N LEU A 52 -28.66 -20.64 -41.50
CA LEU A 52 -27.58 -21.31 -42.23
C LEU A 52 -26.67 -20.49 -43.19
N ALA A 53 -25.40 -20.88 -43.14
CA ALA A 53 -24.42 -21.01 -44.24
C ALA A 53 -23.81 -19.75 -44.89
N ALA A 54 -22.54 -19.49 -44.58
CA ALA A 54 -21.48 -19.26 -45.57
C ALA A 54 -20.11 -19.41 -44.88
N ALA A 55 -19.27 -20.29 -45.43
CA ALA A 55 -17.86 -20.42 -45.09
C ALA A 55 -17.08 -19.20 -45.58
N GLY A 56 -16.21 -18.65 -44.72
CA GLY A 56 -15.30 -17.56 -45.06
C GLY A 56 -14.37 -17.27 -43.88
N ASP A 57 -13.07 -17.37 -44.14
CA ASP A 57 -11.97 -17.36 -43.17
C ASP A 57 -12.02 -16.19 -42.17
N ALA A 58 -12.04 -16.55 -40.87
CA ALA A 58 -11.79 -15.65 -39.76
C ALA A 58 -10.34 -15.82 -39.27
N PRO A 59 -9.65 -14.73 -38.86
CA PRO A 59 -8.29 -14.81 -38.36
C PRO A 59 -8.27 -15.56 -37.02
N ALA A 60 -7.26 -16.42 -36.87
CA ALA A 60 -7.01 -17.20 -35.67
C ALA A 60 -6.87 -16.28 -34.45
N HIS A 61 -7.92 -16.22 -33.62
CA HIS A 61 -7.79 -15.82 -32.24
C HIS A 61 -6.81 -16.79 -31.58
N ALA A 62 -5.65 -16.27 -31.16
CA ALA A 62 -4.72 -16.97 -30.31
C ALA A 62 -5.45 -17.32 -29.00
N GLN A 63 -5.97 -18.55 -28.93
CA GLN A 63 -6.28 -19.21 -27.68
C GLN A 63 -4.95 -19.27 -26.91
N SER A 64 -4.80 -18.38 -25.93
CA SER A 64 -3.84 -18.59 -24.86
C SER A 64 -4.30 -19.85 -24.12
N ALA A 65 -3.81 -21.00 -24.59
CA ALA A 65 -3.92 -22.24 -23.86
C ALA A 65 -3.22 -22.00 -22.54
N ALA A 66 -4.00 -21.93 -21.45
CA ALA A 66 -3.47 -22.08 -20.11
C ALA A 66 -2.63 -23.36 -20.13
N ALA A 67 -1.31 -23.21 -20.05
CA ALA A 67 -0.40 -24.34 -20.01
C ALA A 67 -0.83 -25.22 -18.83
N PRO A 68 -0.94 -26.54 -19.01
CA PRO A 68 -1.23 -27.43 -17.90
C PRO A 68 -0.20 -27.17 -16.80
N ILE A 69 -0.70 -26.88 -15.60
CA ILE A 69 0.13 -26.75 -14.40
C ILE A 69 0.90 -28.08 -14.30
N PRO A 70 2.25 -28.07 -14.36
CA PRO A 70 3.01 -29.31 -14.26
C PRO A 70 2.75 -29.95 -12.89
N ASP A 71 2.22 -31.18 -12.89
CA ASP A 71 1.92 -32.01 -11.71
C ASP A 71 3.15 -32.39 -10.87
N SER A 72 4.32 -31.88 -11.22
CA SER A 72 5.55 -32.03 -10.47
C SER A 72 6.21 -30.67 -10.31
N LEU A 73 5.95 -30.02 -9.17
CA LEU A 73 6.88 -29.04 -8.64
C LEU A 73 8.28 -29.69 -8.63
N PRO A 74 9.31 -29.05 -9.20
CA PRO A 74 10.67 -29.57 -9.09
C PRO A 74 10.96 -29.74 -7.60
N LYS A 75 11.28 -30.98 -7.18
CA LYS A 75 11.86 -31.23 -5.87
C LYS A 75 13.07 -30.31 -5.76
N SER A 76 13.05 -29.34 -4.84
CA SER A 76 14.27 -28.61 -4.52
C SER A 76 15.23 -29.65 -3.95
N ASP A 77 16.27 -29.95 -4.71
CA ASP A 77 17.30 -30.87 -4.29
C ASP A 77 18.08 -30.22 -3.15
N GLY A 78 17.72 -30.60 -1.92
CA GLY A 78 18.59 -30.53 -0.75
C GLY A 78 18.96 -29.13 -0.29
N ASP A 79 17.99 -28.35 0.17
CA ASP A 79 18.27 -27.28 1.13
C ASP A 79 18.72 -27.95 2.43
N ALA A 80 20.02 -27.86 2.69
CA ALA A 80 20.57 -28.11 4.02
C ALA A 80 19.71 -27.36 5.03
N ALA A 81 19.29 -28.04 6.09
CA ALA A 81 18.52 -27.45 7.18
C ALA A 81 19.29 -26.25 7.75
N VAL A 82 19.07 -25.07 7.17
CA VAL A 82 19.43 -23.79 7.75
C VAL A 82 18.64 -23.78 9.05
N THR A 83 19.34 -23.92 10.16
CA THR A 83 18.77 -23.73 11.49
C THR A 83 18.31 -22.27 11.53
N LYS A 84 17.05 -22.04 11.15
CA LYS A 84 16.43 -20.71 11.14
C LYS A 84 16.61 -20.08 12.51
N SER A 85 16.99 -18.80 12.51
CA SER A 85 17.15 -18.02 13.72
C SER A 85 15.86 -18.12 14.57
N PRO A 86 15.94 -18.12 15.92
CA PRO A 86 14.77 -18.18 16.81
C PRO A 86 13.72 -17.06 16.67
N GLY A 87 13.86 -16.17 15.67
CA GLY A 87 12.94 -15.09 15.34
C GLY A 87 11.86 -15.43 14.31
N ALA A 88 11.91 -16.60 13.66
CA ALA A 88 10.91 -17.05 12.67
C ALA A 88 9.62 -17.60 13.34
N ALA A 89 9.17 -16.98 14.41
CA ALA A 89 7.91 -17.32 15.07
C ALA A 89 6.91 -16.19 14.82
N GLY A 90 5.83 -16.52 14.13
CA GLY A 90 4.73 -15.59 13.87
C GLY A 90 3.92 -15.24 15.12
N PRO A 91 2.73 -14.66 14.92
CA PRO A 91 1.83 -14.30 16.01
C PRO A 91 1.51 -15.48 16.94
N SER A 92 1.20 -15.18 18.19
CA SER A 92 0.73 -16.17 19.16
C SER A 92 -0.57 -16.82 18.68
N ILE A 93 -0.69 -18.14 18.87
CA ILE A 93 -1.96 -18.87 18.59
C ILE A 93 -3.05 -18.58 19.63
N PHE A 94 -2.66 -18.00 20.76
CA PHE A 94 -3.59 -17.57 21.80
C PHE A 94 -4.10 -16.17 21.49
N PRO A 95 -5.42 -15.94 21.66
CA PRO A 95 -6.01 -14.64 21.42
C PRO A 95 -5.41 -13.61 22.38
N ALA A 96 -5.04 -12.44 21.85
CA ALA A 96 -4.52 -11.34 22.67
C ALA A 96 -5.55 -10.80 23.68
N ARG A 97 -6.84 -11.01 23.40
CA ARG A 97 -7.97 -10.58 24.24
C ARG A 97 -9.13 -11.55 24.08
N GLN A 98 -9.87 -11.79 25.16
CA GLN A 98 -11.10 -12.58 25.11
C GLN A 98 -12.24 -11.79 24.45
N ARG A 99 -13.18 -12.51 23.84
CA ARG A 99 -14.43 -11.92 23.36
C ARG A 99 -15.17 -11.21 24.50
N PRO A 100 -15.74 -10.02 24.27
CA PRO A 100 -16.62 -9.38 25.24
C PRO A 100 -17.77 -10.30 25.65
N ALA A 101 -18.15 -10.29 26.92
CA ALA A 101 -19.28 -11.08 27.39
C ALA A 101 -20.60 -10.44 26.90
N ALA A 102 -21.65 -11.24 26.75
CA ALA A 102 -22.98 -10.73 26.36
C ALA A 102 -23.54 -9.67 27.34
N ALA A 103 -23.07 -9.67 28.60
CA ALA A 103 -23.44 -8.65 29.58
C ALA A 103 -22.77 -7.29 29.29
N ASP A 104 -21.60 -7.27 28.67
CA ASP A 104 -20.86 -6.06 28.32
C ASP A 104 -21.46 -5.41 27.05
N ALA A 105 -21.95 -6.23 26.13
CA ALA A 105 -22.56 -5.79 24.88
C ALA A 105 -23.98 -6.38 24.69
N PRO A 106 -24.97 -5.98 25.52
CA PRO A 106 -26.29 -6.62 25.55
C PRO A 106 -27.18 -6.29 24.35
N ARG A 107 -26.85 -5.25 23.57
CA ARG A 107 -27.60 -4.90 22.36
C ARG A 107 -27.04 -5.67 21.17
N LEU A 108 -27.92 -6.21 20.34
CA LEU A 108 -27.56 -7.05 19.20
C LEU A 108 -28.42 -6.69 17.99
N ALA A 109 -27.79 -6.47 16.83
CA ALA A 109 -28.44 -6.54 15.53
C ALA A 109 -27.60 -7.37 14.57
N CYS A 110 -28.26 -8.16 13.76
CA CYS A 110 -27.58 -9.00 12.79
C CYS A 110 -28.18 -8.86 11.41
N SER A 111 -27.33 -9.03 10.40
CA SER A 111 -27.74 -8.93 9.02
C SER A 111 -28.51 -10.20 8.60
N PHE A 112 -29.47 -9.99 7.70
CA PHE A 112 -30.16 -11.07 6.98
C PHE A 112 -29.46 -11.46 5.67
N TRP A 113 -28.53 -10.63 5.18
CA TRP A 113 -27.91 -10.76 3.87
C TRP A 113 -26.41 -11.09 3.94
N ALA A 114 -25.78 -10.76 5.06
CA ALA A 114 -24.37 -11.01 5.32
C ALA A 114 -24.21 -11.81 6.63
N PRO A 115 -23.18 -12.66 6.74
CA PRO A 115 -22.90 -13.40 7.97
C PRO A 115 -22.21 -12.51 9.00
N VAL A 116 -22.90 -11.47 9.47
CA VAL A 116 -22.38 -10.49 10.45
C VAL A 116 -23.43 -10.08 11.49
N CYS A 117 -22.98 -9.93 12.73
CA CYS A 117 -23.70 -9.36 13.85
C CYS A 117 -22.92 -8.18 14.45
N VAL A 118 -23.65 -7.18 14.93
CA VAL A 118 -23.13 -6.04 15.67
C VAL A 118 -23.69 -6.10 17.09
N HIS A 119 -22.81 -6.30 18.04
CA HIS A 119 -23.05 -6.24 19.47
C HIS A 119 -22.69 -4.85 19.98
N ALA A 120 -23.40 -4.31 20.97
CA ALA A 120 -23.10 -2.98 21.48
C ALA A 120 -23.43 -2.82 22.98
N GLU A 121 -22.72 -1.92 23.64
CA GLU A 121 -23.06 -1.46 25.00
C GLU A 121 -24.48 -0.91 25.06
N ALA A 122 -25.11 -0.97 26.23
CA ALA A 122 -26.50 -0.56 26.43
C ALA A 122 -26.79 0.92 26.07
N ASN A 123 -25.77 1.78 26.15
CA ASN A 123 -25.84 3.22 25.87
C ASN A 123 -25.56 3.61 24.42
N VAL A 124 -25.10 2.68 23.57
CA VAL A 124 -24.93 2.95 22.13
C VAL A 124 -26.29 3.21 21.51
N SER A 125 -26.41 4.10 20.54
CA SER A 125 -27.69 4.40 19.88
C SER A 125 -28.10 3.30 18.88
N ASP A 126 -29.39 3.19 18.55
CA ASP A 126 -29.87 2.32 17.46
C ASP A 126 -29.23 2.73 16.12
N VAL A 127 -29.15 4.03 15.86
CA VAL A 127 -28.60 4.60 14.63
C VAL A 127 -27.12 4.21 14.43
N SER A 128 -26.30 4.27 15.48
CA SER A 128 -24.88 3.87 15.41
C SER A 128 -24.72 2.38 15.07
N LEU A 129 -25.58 1.54 15.66
CA LEU A 129 -25.56 0.09 15.47
C LEU A 129 -26.06 -0.31 14.07
N GLU A 130 -27.11 0.35 13.56
CA GLU A 130 -27.57 0.19 12.17
C GLU A 130 -26.52 0.66 11.15
N HIS A 131 -25.84 1.78 11.40
CA HIS A 131 -24.79 2.31 10.51
C HIS A 131 -23.61 1.34 10.34
N VAL A 132 -23.14 0.76 11.45
CA VAL A 132 -22.08 -0.25 11.43
C VAL A 132 -22.54 -1.51 10.71
N LEU A 133 -23.77 -1.98 10.97
CA LEU A 133 -24.33 -3.15 10.30
C LEU A 133 -24.41 -2.93 8.78
N HIS A 134 -24.88 -1.75 8.36
CA HIS A 134 -24.96 -1.38 6.95
C HIS A 134 -23.57 -1.33 6.28
N SER A 135 -22.58 -0.78 6.97
CA SER A 135 -21.19 -0.74 6.51
C SER A 135 -20.60 -2.15 6.35
N ALA A 136 -20.89 -3.05 7.28
CA ALA A 136 -20.48 -4.46 7.18
C ALA A 136 -21.18 -5.17 6.01
N GLU A 137 -22.48 -4.96 5.81
CA GLU A 137 -23.20 -5.48 4.64
C GLU A 137 -22.61 -4.99 3.31
N ARG A 138 -22.21 -3.72 3.23
CA ARG A 138 -21.50 -3.16 2.07
C ARG A 138 -20.18 -3.88 1.83
N PHE A 139 -19.38 -4.12 2.87
CA PHE A 139 -18.13 -4.89 2.76
C PHE A 139 -18.37 -6.28 2.17
N TYR A 140 -19.33 -7.04 2.70
CA TYR A 140 -19.64 -8.38 2.19
C TYR A 140 -20.09 -8.37 0.73
N ARG A 141 -20.89 -7.37 0.33
CA ARG A 141 -21.33 -7.20 -1.05
C ARG A 141 -20.16 -6.91 -2.00
N VAL A 142 -19.27 -6.00 -1.62
CA VAL A 142 -18.11 -5.62 -2.44
C VAL A 142 -17.13 -6.78 -2.56
N THR A 143 -16.75 -7.40 -1.44
CA THR A 143 -15.82 -8.55 -1.46
C THR A 143 -16.39 -9.73 -2.22
N SER A 144 -17.70 -10.02 -2.10
CA SER A 144 -18.35 -11.05 -2.90
C SER A 144 -18.34 -10.72 -4.40
N ALA A 145 -18.56 -9.47 -4.77
CA ALA A 145 -18.54 -9.06 -6.18
C ALA A 145 -17.13 -9.12 -6.80
N LEU A 146 -16.11 -8.89 -5.99
CA LEU A 146 -14.69 -8.95 -6.39
C LEU A 146 -14.09 -10.36 -6.25
N GLY A 147 -14.83 -11.34 -5.71
CA GLY A 147 -14.30 -12.67 -5.43
C GLY A 147 -13.21 -12.69 -4.36
N LEU A 148 -13.17 -11.68 -3.48
CA LEU A 148 -12.22 -11.56 -2.39
C LEU A 148 -12.61 -12.46 -1.21
N PRO A 149 -11.64 -12.89 -0.38
CA PRO A 149 -11.94 -13.67 0.82
C PRO A 149 -12.85 -12.88 1.76
N GLN A 150 -13.68 -13.63 2.47
CA GLN A 150 -14.54 -13.13 3.55
C GLN A 150 -14.10 -13.77 4.87
N PRO A 151 -14.35 -13.12 6.02
CA PRO A 151 -14.06 -13.68 7.33
C PRO A 151 -14.55 -15.12 7.51
N LEU A 152 -13.82 -15.92 8.30
CA LEU A 152 -14.30 -17.24 8.67
C LEU A 152 -15.49 -17.14 9.63
N PRO A 153 -16.46 -18.07 9.55
CA PRO A 153 -17.41 -18.31 10.64
C PRO A 153 -16.68 -18.58 11.94
N ASP A 154 -17.19 -18.04 13.05
CA ASP A 154 -16.54 -18.15 14.35
C ASP A 154 -16.91 -19.44 15.12
N GLY A 155 -17.84 -20.24 14.59
CA GLY A 155 -18.28 -21.47 15.25
C GLY A 155 -19.15 -21.25 16.48
N ARG A 156 -19.95 -20.17 16.51
CA ARG A 156 -20.89 -19.81 17.59
C ARG A 156 -20.24 -19.23 18.83
N LEU A 157 -19.02 -18.71 18.72
CA LEU A 157 -18.32 -18.08 19.83
C LEU A 157 -19.00 -16.77 20.29
N GLY A 158 -19.65 -16.04 19.38
CA GLY A 158 -20.53 -14.89 19.69
C GLY A 158 -22.02 -15.23 19.84
N GLY A 159 -22.40 -16.51 19.78
CA GLY A 159 -23.78 -17.00 19.92
C GLY A 159 -24.32 -17.75 18.70
N ASP A 160 -23.85 -17.39 17.50
CA ASP A 160 -24.11 -18.09 16.24
C ASP A 160 -22.90 -18.00 15.29
N ASP A 161 -22.95 -18.64 14.12
CA ASP A 161 -21.78 -18.81 13.24
C ASP A 161 -21.35 -17.54 12.46
N ARG A 162 -21.91 -16.35 12.77
CA ARG A 162 -21.62 -15.11 12.05
C ARG A 162 -20.39 -14.40 12.62
N TYR A 163 -19.83 -13.47 11.83
CA TYR A 163 -18.77 -12.60 12.30
C TYR A 163 -19.31 -11.56 13.28
N ASP A 164 -18.62 -11.32 14.39
CA ASP A 164 -19.05 -10.37 15.40
C ASP A 164 -18.23 -9.08 15.39
N ILE A 165 -18.95 -7.96 15.40
CA ILE A 165 -18.42 -6.62 15.65
C ILE A 165 -18.96 -6.14 16.98
N TYR A 166 -18.10 -5.74 17.91
CA TYR A 166 -18.46 -5.22 19.21
C TYR A 166 -18.25 -3.69 19.25
N LEU A 167 -19.31 -2.94 19.53
CA LEU A 167 -19.26 -1.48 19.73
C LEU A 167 -19.10 -1.18 21.22
N LEU A 168 -17.85 -0.94 21.62
CA LEU A 168 -17.48 -0.70 23.02
C LEU A 168 -16.74 0.64 23.15
N SER A 169 -17.02 1.38 24.22
CA SER A 169 -16.36 2.68 24.50
C SER A 169 -14.82 2.56 24.63
N GLU A 170 -14.31 1.37 24.96
CA GLU A 170 -12.90 1.00 24.89
C GLU A 170 -12.73 -0.21 23.97
N PRO A 171 -11.86 -0.18 22.93
CA PRO A 171 -10.72 0.73 22.68
C PRO A 171 -11.05 1.99 21.84
N ALA A 172 -10.11 2.95 21.81
CA ALA A 172 -10.22 4.19 21.02
C ALA A 172 -10.06 4.00 19.50
N VAL A 173 -9.51 2.86 19.07
CA VAL A 173 -9.28 2.50 17.66
C VAL A 173 -9.87 1.13 17.36
N SER A 174 -10.16 0.84 16.10
CA SER A 174 -10.57 -0.50 15.68
C SER A 174 -9.48 -1.52 15.97
N ILE A 175 -9.82 -2.65 16.58
CA ILE A 175 -8.89 -3.78 16.80
C ILE A 175 -9.59 -5.06 16.37
N THR A 176 -8.92 -5.90 15.59
CA THR A 176 -9.43 -7.23 15.22
C THR A 176 -8.53 -8.31 15.81
N ILE A 177 -9.16 -9.22 16.54
CA ILE A 177 -8.49 -10.21 17.37
C ILE A 177 -8.83 -11.59 16.82
N SER A 178 -7.81 -12.40 16.54
CA SER A 178 -8.00 -13.80 16.18
C SER A 178 -8.62 -14.57 17.34
N ASP A 179 -9.52 -15.50 17.04
CA ASP A 179 -10.00 -16.48 18.00
C ASP A 179 -8.92 -17.53 18.28
N TRP A 180 -9.06 -18.20 19.42
CA TRP A 180 -8.22 -19.36 19.69
C TRP A 180 -8.46 -20.45 18.66
N MET A 181 -7.37 -20.91 18.04
CA MET A 181 -7.39 -21.99 17.06
C MET A 181 -6.43 -23.09 17.51
N PRO A 182 -6.87 -24.35 17.64
CA PRO A 182 -5.95 -25.45 17.84
C PRO A 182 -5.09 -25.64 16.59
N ALA A 183 -3.77 -25.69 16.78
CA ALA A 183 -2.81 -25.93 15.70
C ALA A 183 -3.00 -27.31 15.03
N GLY A 184 -2.52 -27.45 13.80
CA GLY A 184 -2.49 -28.73 13.07
C GLY A 184 -3.63 -29.00 12.10
N ARG A 185 -4.41 -27.97 11.73
CA ARG A 185 -5.24 -27.98 10.51
C ARG A 185 -4.35 -28.08 9.26
N VAL A 186 -4.96 -28.17 8.07
CA VAL A 186 -4.21 -28.25 6.80
C VAL A 186 -3.44 -26.96 6.56
N TRP A 187 -4.04 -25.81 6.91
CA TRP A 187 -3.46 -24.47 6.86
C TRP A 187 -3.73 -23.75 8.17
N ASP A 188 -2.84 -22.84 8.54
CA ASP A 188 -2.99 -21.91 9.64
C ASP A 188 -4.00 -20.85 9.24
N GLN A 189 -5.17 -20.90 9.85
CA GLN A 189 -6.25 -19.97 9.61
C GLN A 189 -6.79 -19.53 10.97
N ALA A 190 -7.54 -18.43 11.03
CA ALA A 190 -8.25 -18.08 12.25
C ALA A 190 -9.56 -17.38 11.91
N SER A 191 -10.62 -17.72 12.64
CA SER A 191 -11.74 -16.79 12.80
C SER A 191 -11.28 -15.63 13.68
N ALA A 192 -12.07 -14.57 13.67
CA ALA A 192 -11.76 -13.38 14.43
C ALA A 192 -13.05 -12.65 14.83
N PHE A 193 -12.88 -11.60 15.63
CA PHE A 193 -13.91 -10.61 15.90
C PHE A 193 -13.27 -9.21 15.92
N THR A 194 -14.08 -8.19 15.68
CA THR A 194 -13.62 -6.79 15.72
C THR A 194 -14.25 -6.08 16.90
N ILE A 195 -13.46 -5.26 17.60
CA ILE A 195 -13.96 -4.27 18.55
C ILE A 195 -13.75 -2.87 17.95
N LEU A 196 -14.80 -2.05 17.94
CA LEU A 196 -14.80 -0.69 17.43
C LEU A 196 -15.32 0.29 18.50
N PRO A 197 -14.82 1.53 18.54
CA PRO A 197 -15.52 2.60 19.25
C PRO A 197 -16.88 2.87 18.57
N PRO A 198 -17.97 3.13 19.32
CA PRO A 198 -19.26 3.47 18.74
C PRO A 198 -19.17 4.75 17.90
N PRO A 199 -19.65 4.75 16.64
CA PRO A 199 -19.62 5.95 15.82
C PRO A 199 -20.62 6.99 16.33
N VAL A 200 -20.24 8.26 16.25
CA VAL A 200 -21.06 9.41 16.67
C VAL A 200 -21.62 10.11 15.43
N ALA A 201 -22.92 10.43 15.45
CA ALA A 201 -23.57 11.14 14.35
C ALA A 201 -23.20 12.65 14.32
N PRO A 202 -23.11 13.29 13.14
CA PRO A 202 -23.26 12.69 11.80
C PRO A 202 -22.08 11.79 11.44
N PHE A 203 -22.36 10.64 10.82
CA PHE A 203 -21.32 9.66 10.50
C PHE A 203 -20.39 10.17 9.39
N ALA A 204 -19.10 10.01 9.59
CA ALA A 204 -18.07 10.23 8.59
C ALA A 204 -17.61 8.88 7.99
N CYS A 205 -17.01 8.92 6.80
CA CYS A 205 -16.53 7.71 6.13
C CYS A 205 -15.41 6.99 6.90
N ASP A 206 -14.76 7.65 7.87
CA ASP A 206 -13.75 7.02 8.74
C ASP A 206 -14.32 5.84 9.53
N SER A 207 -15.61 5.90 9.92
CA SER A 207 -16.30 4.79 10.59
C SER A 207 -16.54 3.60 9.65
N GLU A 208 -16.91 3.85 8.40
CA GLU A 208 -17.04 2.80 7.38
C GLU A 208 -15.68 2.16 7.09
N ALA A 209 -14.64 2.99 6.96
CA ALA A 209 -13.26 2.54 6.76
C ALA A 209 -12.76 1.69 7.94
N ALA A 210 -13.12 2.03 9.18
CA ALA A 210 -12.80 1.23 10.36
C ALA A 210 -13.47 -0.16 10.33
N VAL A 211 -14.75 -0.23 9.94
CA VAL A 211 -15.47 -1.51 9.75
C VAL A 211 -14.81 -2.34 8.65
N ALA A 212 -14.52 -1.74 7.50
CA ALA A 212 -13.89 -2.42 6.37
C ALA A 212 -12.48 -2.93 6.70
N ARG A 213 -11.69 -2.15 7.45
CA ARG A 213 -10.39 -2.58 7.97
C ARG A 213 -10.50 -3.81 8.87
N GLY A 214 -11.38 -3.76 9.88
CA GLY A 214 -11.55 -4.90 10.78
C GLY A 214 -12.01 -6.19 10.08
N LEU A 215 -12.97 -6.08 9.16
CA LEU A 215 -13.43 -7.21 8.36
C LEU A 215 -12.38 -7.70 7.37
N THR A 216 -11.57 -6.80 6.78
CA THR A 216 -10.44 -7.18 5.94
C THR A 216 -9.42 -7.99 6.72
N ARG A 217 -9.02 -7.51 7.90
CA ARG A 217 -8.07 -8.20 8.76
C ARG A 217 -8.54 -9.62 9.07
N ALA A 218 -9.81 -9.78 9.45
CA ALA A 218 -10.40 -11.10 9.66
C ALA A 218 -10.43 -11.97 8.38
N ALA A 219 -10.65 -11.37 7.21
CA ALA A 219 -10.57 -12.08 5.94
C ALA A 219 -9.14 -12.50 5.56
N MET A 220 -8.10 -11.74 5.96
CA MET A 220 -6.70 -12.12 5.74
C MET A 220 -6.25 -13.22 6.70
N LEU A 221 -6.68 -13.17 7.97
CA LEU A 221 -6.44 -14.23 8.97
C LEU A 221 -7.05 -15.57 8.57
N ARG A 222 -8.08 -15.57 7.70
CA ARG A 222 -8.59 -16.79 7.06
C ARG A 222 -7.59 -17.42 6.10
N LEU A 223 -6.79 -16.62 5.41
CA LEU A 223 -5.81 -17.10 4.44
C LEU A 223 -4.59 -17.65 5.16
N ASP A 224 -4.03 -16.84 6.05
CA ASP A 224 -2.91 -17.20 6.90
C ASP A 224 -3.02 -16.48 8.26
N ALA A 225 -3.15 -17.24 9.34
CA ALA A 225 -3.13 -16.68 10.69
C ALA A 225 -1.72 -16.36 11.19
N GLY A 226 -0.69 -16.88 10.51
CA GLY A 226 0.72 -16.63 10.76
C GLY A 226 1.32 -15.44 10.03
N ILE A 227 0.52 -14.74 9.23
CA ILE A 227 0.91 -13.54 8.48
C ILE A 227 1.64 -12.51 9.37
N GLU A 228 2.70 -11.92 8.84
CA GLU A 228 3.45 -10.86 9.51
C GLU A 228 2.62 -9.57 9.63
N ASP A 229 2.78 -8.86 10.75
CA ASP A 229 1.97 -7.66 11.08
C ASP A 229 2.03 -6.59 9.97
N ALA A 230 3.19 -6.44 9.33
CA ALA A 230 3.41 -5.48 8.26
C ALA A 230 2.58 -5.78 7.00
N ALA A 231 2.56 -7.04 6.54
CA ALA A 231 1.75 -7.46 5.40
C ALA A 231 0.27 -7.44 5.73
N LEU A 232 -0.09 -7.84 6.95
CA LEU A 232 -1.48 -7.78 7.41
C LEU A 232 -1.99 -6.34 7.41
N ALA A 233 -1.24 -5.39 7.98
CA ALA A 233 -1.60 -3.97 7.98
C ALA A 233 -1.68 -3.40 6.56
N MET A 234 -0.76 -3.80 5.67
CA MET A 234 -0.77 -3.38 4.26
C MET A 234 -2.01 -3.87 3.53
N ALA A 235 -2.37 -5.16 3.69
CA ALA A 235 -3.55 -5.76 3.08
C ALA A 235 -4.84 -5.19 3.65
N GLU A 236 -4.88 -4.99 4.97
CA GLU A 236 -5.97 -4.33 5.69
C GLU A 236 -6.27 -2.95 5.10
N ALA A 237 -5.25 -2.09 5.02
CA ALA A 237 -5.41 -0.72 4.54
C ALA A 237 -5.76 -0.68 3.04
N HIS A 238 -5.19 -1.56 2.23
CA HIS A 238 -5.44 -1.61 0.79
C HIS A 238 -6.88 -2.00 0.46
N LEU A 239 -7.35 -3.13 1.01
CA LEU A 239 -8.70 -3.60 0.74
C LEU A 239 -9.76 -2.71 1.39
N ALA A 240 -9.46 -2.08 2.53
CA ALA A 240 -10.36 -1.08 3.11
C ALA A 240 -10.52 0.16 2.21
N ASP A 241 -9.44 0.64 1.58
CA ASP A 241 -9.51 1.73 0.58
C ASP A 241 -10.37 1.32 -0.62
N VAL A 242 -10.20 0.08 -1.12
CA VAL A 242 -11.01 -0.50 -2.20
C VAL A 242 -12.51 -0.56 -1.84
N VAL A 243 -12.86 -0.94 -0.60
CA VAL A 243 -14.27 -1.15 -0.20
C VAL A 243 -14.99 0.18 0.05
N THR A 244 -14.30 1.14 0.69
CA THR A 244 -14.95 2.34 1.24
C THR A 244 -14.73 3.60 0.42
N ASP A 245 -13.65 3.67 -0.38
CA ASP A 245 -13.20 4.87 -1.09
C ASP A 245 -13.23 6.13 -0.21
N CYS A 246 -12.67 6.03 1.00
CA CYS A 246 -12.62 7.11 1.98
C CYS A 246 -11.22 7.71 2.02
N ALA A 247 -10.93 8.66 1.13
CA ALA A 247 -9.62 9.32 1.07
C ALA A 247 -9.22 9.98 2.41
N SER A 248 -10.17 10.53 3.17
CA SER A 248 -9.88 11.14 4.48
C SER A 248 -9.36 10.13 5.51
N ALA A 249 -9.79 8.86 5.43
CA ALA A 249 -9.32 7.82 6.34
C ALA A 249 -7.88 7.38 6.05
N SER A 250 -7.40 7.54 4.81
CA SER A 250 -6.05 7.11 4.38
C SER A 250 -5.06 8.27 4.22
N ILE A 251 -5.52 9.53 4.10
CA ILE A 251 -4.64 10.68 3.79
C ILE A 251 -3.52 10.89 4.81
N ALA A 252 -3.79 10.71 6.10
CA ALA A 252 -2.78 10.87 7.15
C ALA A 252 -1.73 9.75 7.09
N ALA A 253 -2.15 8.52 6.80
CA ALA A 253 -1.25 7.38 6.62
C ALA A 253 -0.39 7.53 5.35
N VAL A 254 -0.97 8.05 4.26
CA VAL A 254 -0.23 8.38 3.03
C VAL A 254 0.78 9.50 3.28
N ASP A 255 0.41 10.59 3.94
CA ASP A 255 1.33 11.70 4.25
C ASP A 255 2.49 11.24 5.15
N ASP A 256 2.21 10.44 6.18
CA ASP A 256 3.26 9.87 7.03
C ASP A 256 4.21 8.99 6.23
N PHE A 257 3.67 8.05 5.44
CA PHE A 257 4.48 7.19 4.59
C PHE A 257 5.33 8.04 3.63
N GLN A 258 4.75 8.99 2.92
CA GLN A 258 5.46 9.84 1.94
C GLN A 258 6.46 10.83 2.57
N ARG A 259 6.30 11.18 3.85
CA ARG A 259 7.24 12.03 4.62
C ARG A 259 8.50 11.29 5.05
N PHE A 260 8.41 9.97 5.22
CA PHE A 260 9.50 9.11 5.68
C PHE A 260 9.82 8.02 4.65
N PRO A 261 10.24 8.39 3.42
CA PRO A 261 10.53 7.41 2.37
C PRO A 261 11.65 6.44 2.73
N GLU A 262 12.57 6.85 3.61
CA GLU A 262 13.71 6.05 4.04
C GLU A 262 13.33 4.82 4.87
N ARG A 263 12.09 4.74 5.37
CA ARG A 263 11.60 3.63 6.20
C ARG A 263 11.17 2.45 5.35
N ARG A 264 11.31 1.25 5.92
CA ARG A 264 10.85 0.00 5.32
C ARG A 264 9.34 -0.03 5.12
N LEU A 265 8.88 -0.84 4.16
CA LEU A 265 7.44 -1.01 3.86
C LEU A 265 6.63 -1.49 5.08
N GLY A 266 7.26 -2.14 6.06
CA GLY A 266 6.65 -2.67 7.29
C GLY A 266 6.90 -1.89 8.59
N PHE A 267 7.18 -0.59 8.53
CA PHE A 267 7.59 0.17 9.73
C PHE A 267 6.49 0.36 10.82
N ARG A 268 5.20 0.16 10.52
CA ARG A 268 4.09 0.49 11.45
C ARG A 268 3.50 -0.69 12.19
N HIS A 269 2.89 -0.40 13.35
CA HIS A 269 2.18 -1.35 14.21
C HIS A 269 0.84 -1.76 13.60
N ALA A 270 0.36 -2.94 14.01
CA ALA A 270 -0.75 -3.63 13.40
C ALA A 270 -2.12 -2.90 13.49
N ASP A 271 -2.28 -1.90 14.37
CA ASP A 271 -3.59 -1.28 14.65
C ASP A 271 -3.79 0.11 14.01
N GLU A 272 -2.83 0.59 13.21
CA GLU A 272 -2.93 1.88 12.53
C GLU A 272 -2.99 1.70 11.01
N ALA A 273 -3.77 2.56 10.33
CA ALA A 273 -3.72 2.65 8.88
C ALA A 273 -2.27 2.91 8.44
N THR A 274 -1.78 2.12 7.49
CA THR A 274 -0.41 2.22 6.97
C THR A 274 -0.43 2.70 5.53
N GLY A 275 0.32 3.76 5.20
CA GLY A 275 0.46 4.22 3.81
C GLY A 275 1.21 3.23 2.92
N ALA A 276 1.80 2.17 3.51
CA ALA A 276 2.38 1.06 2.76
C ALA A 276 1.37 0.33 1.89
N PHE A 277 0.05 0.52 2.09
CA PHE A 277 -0.99 0.00 1.20
C PHE A 277 -0.80 0.42 -0.27
N LEU A 278 -0.10 1.55 -0.52
CA LEU A 278 0.27 1.96 -1.87
C LEU A 278 1.10 0.90 -2.61
N PHE A 279 1.85 0.05 -1.88
CA PHE A 279 2.54 -1.10 -2.47
C PHE A 279 1.55 -2.17 -2.91
N GLY A 280 0.55 -2.50 -2.08
CA GLY A 280 -0.55 -3.39 -2.47
C GLY A 280 -1.30 -2.89 -3.70
N ARG A 281 -1.58 -1.59 -3.77
CA ARG A 281 -2.17 -0.93 -4.95
C ARG A 281 -1.29 -1.05 -6.18
N TYR A 282 0.01 -0.76 -6.06
CA TYR A 282 0.97 -0.94 -7.15
C TYR A 282 0.98 -2.38 -7.68
N LEU A 283 0.92 -3.38 -6.80
CA LEU A 283 0.89 -4.78 -7.21
C LEU A 283 -0.37 -5.11 -8.01
N ASP A 284 -1.55 -4.61 -7.62
CA ASP A 284 -2.78 -4.81 -8.38
C ASP A 284 -2.80 -4.03 -9.70
N ASP A 285 -2.35 -2.77 -9.71
CA ASP A 285 -2.31 -1.94 -10.93
C ASP A 285 -1.34 -2.54 -11.97
N THR A 286 -0.23 -3.14 -11.51
CA THR A 286 0.82 -3.68 -12.40
C THR A 286 0.57 -5.13 -12.80
N TYR A 287 0.07 -5.96 -11.89
CA TYR A 287 0.00 -7.41 -12.07
C TYR A 287 -1.41 -7.98 -11.96
N GLY A 288 -2.38 -7.18 -11.55
CA GLY A 288 -3.78 -7.57 -11.46
C GLY A 288 -4.42 -7.71 -12.84
N ILE A 289 -5.53 -8.41 -12.86
CA ILE A 289 -6.36 -8.63 -14.06
C ILE A 289 -7.68 -7.84 -13.97
N GLY A 290 -7.62 -6.67 -13.33
CA GLY A 290 -8.78 -5.76 -13.18
C GLY A 290 -9.62 -5.98 -11.91
N PHE A 291 -9.18 -6.81 -10.97
CA PHE A 291 -9.82 -7.00 -9.66
C PHE A 291 -8.93 -6.43 -8.55
N PRO A 292 -9.30 -5.28 -7.96
CA PRO A 292 -8.55 -4.73 -6.82
C PRO A 292 -8.54 -5.71 -5.65
N GLY A 293 -7.39 -5.83 -5.01
CA GLY A 293 -7.14 -6.74 -3.89
C GLY A 293 -6.73 -8.16 -4.27
N GLY A 294 -6.86 -8.53 -5.55
CA GLY A 294 -6.68 -9.91 -6.01
C GLY A 294 -5.24 -10.39 -5.93
N VAL A 295 -4.27 -9.55 -6.31
CA VAL A 295 -2.85 -9.93 -6.30
C VAL A 295 -2.37 -10.13 -4.87
N LEU A 296 -2.64 -9.16 -3.99
CA LEU A 296 -2.20 -9.23 -2.60
C LEU A 296 -2.84 -10.41 -1.86
N SER A 297 -4.15 -10.63 -2.01
CA SER A 297 -4.83 -11.79 -1.42
C SER A 297 -4.27 -13.12 -1.94
N SER A 298 -3.90 -13.18 -3.22
CA SER A 298 -3.32 -14.39 -3.81
C SER A 298 -1.90 -14.66 -3.29
N LEU A 299 -1.09 -13.63 -3.11
CA LEU A 299 0.24 -13.75 -2.53
C LEU A 299 0.16 -14.28 -1.09
N LEU A 300 -0.75 -13.74 -0.29
CA LEU A 300 -1.01 -14.21 1.09
C LEU A 300 -1.55 -15.64 1.13
N ALA A 301 -2.40 -16.02 0.17
CA ALA A 301 -2.89 -17.39 0.09
C ALA A 301 -1.79 -18.39 -0.31
N VAL A 302 -0.79 -17.95 -1.10
CA VAL A 302 0.34 -18.79 -1.52
C VAL A 302 1.44 -18.84 -0.45
N SER A 303 1.55 -17.82 0.40
CA SER A 303 2.42 -17.85 1.58
C SER A 303 1.84 -18.66 2.74
N ALA A 304 0.55 -19.00 2.68
CA ALA A 304 -0.13 -19.76 3.74
C ALA A 304 0.60 -21.06 4.11
N GLN A 305 0.63 -21.33 5.41
CA GLN A 305 1.50 -22.37 5.99
C GLN A 305 0.79 -23.22 7.02
N ARG A 306 1.55 -24.11 7.65
CA ARG A 306 1.04 -25.03 8.66
C ARG A 306 1.96 -25.10 9.86
N SER A 307 1.42 -24.74 11.01
CA SER A 307 2.11 -24.83 12.28
C SER A 307 2.07 -26.25 12.85
N PRO A 308 3.17 -26.69 13.51
CA PRO A 308 3.15 -27.90 14.33
C PRO A 308 2.02 -27.89 15.36
N ARG A 309 1.47 -29.07 15.69
CA ARG A 309 0.32 -29.21 16.61
C ARG A 309 0.58 -28.67 18.02
N ASP A 310 1.85 -28.64 18.42
CA ASP A 310 2.36 -28.22 19.72
C ASP A 310 2.98 -26.81 19.69
N ALA A 311 2.89 -26.10 18.56
CA ALA A 311 3.39 -24.74 18.45
C ALA A 311 2.58 -23.77 19.33
N LEU A 312 3.27 -22.81 19.94
CA LEU A 312 2.65 -21.72 20.71
C LEU A 312 2.48 -20.44 19.86
N HIS A 313 3.11 -20.43 18.69
CA HIS A 313 3.11 -19.38 17.70
C HIS A 313 2.79 -20.00 16.36
N PHE A 314 2.14 -19.24 15.49
CA PHE A 314 2.04 -19.64 14.10
C PHE A 314 3.45 -19.62 13.48
N ALA A 315 3.70 -20.51 12.52
CA ALA A 315 4.79 -20.31 11.58
C ALA A 315 4.46 -19.05 10.75
N ASN A 316 5.47 -18.29 10.33
CA ASN A 316 5.36 -17.08 9.51
C ASN A 316 6.17 -17.17 8.21
N GLU A 317 6.57 -18.38 7.80
CA GLU A 317 7.48 -18.64 6.69
C GLU A 317 7.04 -19.83 5.80
N PRO A 318 6.88 -19.63 4.48
CA PRO A 318 7.22 -18.43 3.72
C PRO A 318 6.28 -17.25 4.00
N ASP A 319 6.78 -16.03 3.91
CA ASP A 319 6.01 -14.79 4.07
C ASP A 319 5.54 -14.16 2.73
N LEU A 320 4.99 -12.94 2.78
CA LEU A 320 4.58 -12.18 1.59
C LEU A 320 5.76 -11.92 0.62
N PHE A 321 6.94 -11.59 1.15
CA PHE A 321 8.11 -11.24 0.35
C PHE A 321 8.75 -12.48 -0.30
N ASP A 322 8.69 -13.63 0.34
CA ASP A 322 9.03 -14.94 -0.20
C ASP A 322 8.11 -15.31 -1.36
N ALA A 323 6.80 -15.15 -1.17
CA ALA A 323 5.82 -15.36 -2.24
C ALA A 323 6.08 -14.41 -3.41
N LEU A 324 6.33 -13.12 -3.16
CA LEU A 324 6.69 -12.13 -4.18
C LEU A 324 7.98 -12.50 -4.91
N ARG A 325 9.03 -12.91 -4.19
CA ARG A 325 10.33 -13.28 -4.76
C ARG A 325 10.22 -14.50 -5.66
N SER A 326 9.47 -15.50 -5.22
CA SER A 326 9.18 -16.70 -6.02
C SER A 326 8.41 -16.34 -7.31
N ASN A 327 7.35 -15.53 -7.19
CA ASN A 327 6.52 -15.12 -8.32
C ASN A 327 7.25 -14.23 -9.33
N THR A 328 8.02 -13.25 -8.87
CA THR A 328 8.82 -12.37 -9.74
C THR A 328 9.89 -13.17 -10.48
N ARG A 329 10.59 -14.07 -9.78
CA ARG A 329 11.57 -14.98 -10.39
C ARG A 329 10.95 -15.86 -11.47
N ALA A 330 9.76 -16.39 -11.25
CA ALA A 330 9.04 -17.19 -12.26
C ALA A 330 8.72 -16.38 -13.53
N ARG A 331 8.63 -15.04 -13.42
CA ARG A 331 8.44 -14.10 -14.54
C ARG A 331 9.75 -13.59 -15.14
N GLY A 332 10.91 -14.08 -14.66
CA GLY A 332 12.22 -13.64 -15.11
C GLY A 332 12.59 -12.21 -14.68
N LYS A 333 11.84 -11.62 -13.72
CA LYS A 333 12.17 -10.33 -13.13
C LYS A 333 12.73 -10.53 -11.72
N PRO A 334 13.83 -9.86 -11.35
CA PRO A 334 14.30 -9.88 -9.99
C PRO A 334 13.43 -8.97 -9.09
N ILE A 335 13.34 -9.27 -7.79
CA ILE A 335 12.53 -8.49 -6.84
C ILE A 335 13.06 -7.06 -6.66
N GLU A 336 14.37 -6.85 -6.83
CA GLU A 336 14.99 -5.52 -6.85
C GLU A 336 14.41 -4.59 -7.92
N ASP A 337 13.99 -5.11 -9.08
CA ASP A 337 13.34 -4.31 -10.13
C ASP A 337 11.93 -3.88 -9.68
N LEU A 338 11.18 -4.79 -9.07
CA LEU A 338 9.83 -4.52 -8.56
C LEU A 338 9.85 -3.43 -7.49
N LEU A 339 10.77 -3.51 -6.53
CA LEU A 339 10.89 -2.51 -5.47
C LEU A 339 11.31 -1.14 -6.02
N LEU A 340 12.23 -1.10 -6.99
CA LEU A 340 12.61 0.15 -7.66
C LEU A 340 11.46 0.73 -8.50
N GLU A 341 10.76 -0.11 -9.26
CA GLU A 341 9.57 0.30 -10.03
C GLU A 341 8.52 0.90 -9.07
N PHE A 342 8.22 0.25 -7.95
CA PHE A 342 7.32 0.80 -6.93
C PHE A 342 7.82 2.15 -6.39
N ALA A 343 9.10 2.27 -6.03
CA ALA A 343 9.64 3.51 -5.51
C ALA A 343 9.54 4.67 -6.52
N VAL A 344 9.69 4.39 -7.83
CA VAL A 344 9.44 5.38 -8.88
C VAL A 344 7.96 5.76 -8.94
N ASN A 345 7.05 4.77 -8.99
CA ASN A 345 5.60 5.02 -9.01
C ASN A 345 5.14 5.87 -7.81
N ARG A 346 5.71 5.60 -6.64
CA ARG A 346 5.47 6.35 -5.40
C ARG A 346 5.84 7.84 -5.52
N ALA A 347 6.78 8.21 -6.39
CA ALA A 347 7.15 9.61 -6.62
C ALA A 347 6.04 10.45 -7.27
N PHE A 348 5.11 9.78 -7.96
CA PHE A 348 3.99 10.36 -8.70
C PHE A 348 2.65 10.20 -7.95
N VAL A 349 2.67 10.05 -6.63
CA VAL A 349 1.45 10.01 -5.82
C VAL A 349 0.97 11.43 -5.46
N GLY A 350 -0.34 11.60 -5.30
CA GLY A 350 -0.94 12.86 -4.87
C GLY A 350 -0.99 13.91 -5.98
N SER A 351 -0.62 15.15 -5.68
CA SER A 351 -0.62 16.26 -6.64
C SER A 351 0.44 16.15 -7.75
N ARG A 352 1.29 15.11 -7.71
CA ARG A 352 2.20 14.72 -8.80
C ARG A 352 1.66 13.56 -9.65
N SER A 353 0.41 13.13 -9.43
CA SER A 353 -0.22 12.10 -10.27
C SER A 353 -0.19 12.51 -11.72
N ASP A 354 0.32 11.62 -12.55
CA ASP A 354 0.20 11.66 -14.01
C ASP A 354 -0.81 10.64 -14.54
N ASP A 355 -1.52 9.96 -13.63
CA ASP A 355 -2.49 8.87 -13.87
C ASP A 355 -1.91 7.67 -14.64
N GLY A 356 -0.60 7.67 -14.94
CA GLY A 356 0.12 6.60 -15.62
C GLY A 356 0.85 5.65 -14.68
N HIS A 357 1.26 6.15 -13.50
CA HIS A 357 1.99 5.37 -12.52
C HIS A 357 1.08 4.55 -11.59
N LEU A 358 0.21 5.25 -10.86
CA LEU A 358 -0.79 4.62 -9.98
C LEU A 358 -2.15 5.24 -10.26
N VAL A 359 -3.18 4.40 -10.33
CA VAL A 359 -4.54 4.86 -10.65
C VAL A 359 -5.15 5.54 -9.42
N ASP A 360 -5.89 6.64 -9.59
CA ASP A 360 -6.70 7.27 -8.53
C ASP A 360 -5.91 7.63 -7.24
N VAL A 361 -4.65 8.04 -7.41
CA VAL A 361 -3.81 8.56 -6.31
C VAL A 361 -3.79 10.09 -6.24
N ALA A 362 -4.38 10.76 -7.23
CA ALA A 362 -4.54 12.22 -7.24
C ALA A 362 -5.37 12.73 -6.05
N LYS A 363 -6.28 11.90 -5.53
CA LYS A 363 -7.16 12.21 -4.39
C LYS A 363 -6.43 12.58 -3.10
N TYR A 364 -5.16 12.20 -2.96
CA TYR A 364 -4.35 12.54 -1.79
C TYR A 364 -3.68 13.92 -1.88
N GLY A 365 -3.74 14.63 -3.01
CA GLY A 365 -3.20 15.98 -3.16
C GLY A 365 -1.74 16.11 -2.67
N ASP A 366 -1.41 17.21 -1.99
CA ASP A 366 -0.04 17.43 -1.50
C ASP A 366 0.42 16.50 -0.36
N ALA A 367 -0.53 15.83 0.31
CA ALA A 367 -0.23 14.77 1.27
C ALA A 367 0.36 13.53 0.59
N GLY A 368 0.02 13.29 -0.68
CA GLY A 368 0.58 12.20 -1.47
C GLY A 368 2.02 12.41 -1.96
N ARG A 369 2.58 13.62 -1.82
CA ARG A 369 3.90 13.93 -2.38
C ARG A 369 5.03 13.36 -1.53
N VAL A 370 5.86 12.53 -2.17
CA VAL A 370 7.16 12.19 -1.59
C VAL A 370 8.00 13.43 -1.33
N ARG A 371 8.65 13.46 -0.16
CA ARG A 371 9.58 14.54 0.21
C ARG A 371 10.94 14.25 -0.40
N PHE A 372 11.40 15.18 -1.23
CA PHE A 372 12.76 15.15 -1.73
C PHE A 372 13.70 15.56 -0.62
N GLU A 373 14.70 14.72 -0.37
CA GLU A 373 15.71 14.97 0.64
C GLU A 373 16.64 16.12 0.22
N TRP A 374 16.91 16.20 -1.08
CA TRP A 374 17.71 17.24 -1.69
C TRP A 374 17.01 17.84 -2.91
N ASN A 375 17.14 19.16 -3.05
CA ASN A 375 16.80 19.90 -4.26
C ASN A 375 18.08 20.61 -4.74
N ILE A 376 18.56 20.23 -5.93
CA ILE A 376 19.86 20.61 -6.46
C ILE A 376 19.67 21.42 -7.75
N PRO A 377 19.90 22.75 -7.72
CA PRO A 377 19.92 23.52 -8.95
C PRO A 377 21.10 23.11 -9.82
N HIS A 378 20.86 22.93 -11.13
CA HIS A 378 21.88 22.61 -12.13
C HIS A 378 23.10 23.55 -12.04
N ALA A 379 22.87 24.84 -11.78
CA ALA A 379 23.93 25.85 -11.63
C ALA A 379 24.94 25.54 -10.51
N THR A 380 24.59 24.67 -9.56
CA THR A 380 25.44 24.31 -8.42
C THR A 380 26.27 23.04 -8.62
N LEU A 381 26.11 22.34 -9.76
CA LEU A 381 26.90 21.16 -10.07
C LEU A 381 28.38 21.52 -10.38
N PRO A 382 29.36 20.68 -9.98
CA PRO A 382 29.18 19.35 -9.39
C PRO A 382 28.81 19.36 -7.89
N ARG A 383 28.05 18.35 -7.45
CA ARG A 383 27.67 18.18 -6.03
C ARG A 383 27.85 16.72 -5.61
N ARG A 384 28.41 16.52 -4.43
CA ARG A 384 28.40 15.25 -3.71
C ARG A 384 27.45 15.35 -2.52
N LEU A 385 26.52 14.42 -2.44
CA LEU A 385 25.41 14.41 -1.49
C LEU A 385 25.46 13.10 -0.70
N ALA A 386 25.06 13.18 0.56
CA ALA A 386 24.82 12.03 1.42
C ALA A 386 23.38 12.11 1.92
N PRO A 387 22.74 10.98 2.28
CA PRO A 387 21.41 11.05 2.83
C PRO A 387 21.44 11.70 4.22
N LEU A 388 20.42 12.48 4.51
CA LEU A 388 20.11 13.05 5.83
C LEU A 388 19.75 11.95 6.84
N ARG A 389 19.20 10.83 6.37
CA ARG A 389 18.85 9.66 7.19
C ARG A 389 19.28 8.35 6.52
N PRO A 390 19.81 7.37 7.28
CA PRO A 390 20.05 6.04 6.75
C PRO A 390 18.78 5.42 6.14
N ILE A 391 18.93 4.64 5.07
CA ILE A 391 17.82 4.02 4.34
C ILE A 391 17.63 2.59 4.87
N GLU A 392 16.47 2.31 5.46
CA GLU A 392 16.07 0.97 5.89
C GLU A 392 15.89 0.04 4.67
N PRO A 393 16.00 -1.29 4.83
CA PRO A 393 15.67 -2.24 3.76
C PRO A 393 14.25 -2.03 3.23
N THR A 394 14.06 -2.14 1.92
CA THR A 394 12.85 -1.75 1.17
C THR A 394 12.49 -0.25 1.23
N GLY A 395 13.23 0.55 1.99
CA GLY A 395 13.14 2.00 2.02
C GLY A 395 13.76 2.63 0.77
N ALA A 396 13.42 3.89 0.54
CA ALA A 396 13.82 4.64 -0.63
C ALA A 396 14.33 6.05 -0.30
N THR A 397 15.14 6.60 -1.20
CA THR A 397 15.59 7.99 -1.19
C THR A 397 15.19 8.68 -2.49
N TYR A 398 14.99 10.00 -2.40
CA TYR A 398 14.56 10.83 -3.51
C TYR A 398 15.31 12.15 -3.55
N LEU A 399 15.99 12.41 -4.67
CA LEU A 399 16.68 13.68 -4.95
C LEU A 399 16.05 14.35 -6.16
N TRP A 400 15.92 15.66 -6.12
CA TRP A 400 15.46 16.47 -7.25
C TRP A 400 16.59 17.30 -7.82
N VAL A 401 16.86 17.17 -9.11
CA VAL A 401 17.79 18.02 -9.84
C VAL A 401 16.99 18.97 -10.72
N ASP A 402 17.03 20.26 -10.42
CA ASP A 402 16.36 21.29 -11.19
C ASP A 402 17.22 21.67 -12.40
N LEU A 403 16.70 21.44 -13.61
CA LEU A 403 17.37 21.75 -14.87
C LEU A 403 16.93 23.10 -15.46
N GLN A 404 16.16 23.90 -14.72
CA GLN A 404 15.77 25.24 -15.19
C GLN A 404 17.00 26.09 -15.50
N GLY A 405 17.09 26.57 -16.74
CA GLY A 405 18.22 27.37 -17.24
C GLY A 405 19.47 26.58 -17.60
N ALA A 406 19.42 25.23 -17.60
CA ALA A 406 20.48 24.41 -18.17
C ALA A 406 20.54 24.54 -19.70
N PRO A 407 21.72 24.38 -20.33
CA PRO A 407 21.83 24.28 -21.79
C PRO A 407 20.99 23.12 -22.36
N GLU A 408 20.44 23.26 -23.57
CA GLU A 408 19.55 22.24 -24.18
C GLU A 408 20.22 20.88 -24.42
N ASP A 409 21.52 20.88 -24.67
CA ASP A 409 22.32 19.69 -25.02
C ASP A 409 23.29 19.32 -23.89
N ILE A 410 22.86 19.50 -22.64
CA ILE A 410 23.64 19.09 -21.49
C ILE A 410 23.56 17.56 -21.28
N ASP A 411 24.70 16.97 -20.94
CA ASP A 411 24.81 15.64 -20.36
C ASP A 411 25.20 15.77 -18.88
N LEU A 412 24.78 14.83 -18.05
CA LEU A 412 25.17 14.81 -16.63
C LEU A 412 25.80 13.46 -16.26
N GLY A 413 26.86 13.48 -15.46
CA GLY A 413 27.40 12.30 -14.81
C GLY A 413 26.69 12.00 -13.50
N PHE A 414 26.26 10.76 -13.31
CA PHE A 414 25.74 10.23 -12.05
C PHE A 414 26.71 9.17 -11.51
N VAL A 415 27.13 9.34 -10.26
CA VAL A 415 27.94 8.37 -9.53
C VAL A 415 27.27 8.11 -8.19
N ALA A 416 27.10 6.86 -7.81
CA ALA A 416 26.62 6.46 -6.49
C ALA A 416 27.61 5.50 -5.83
N ASP A 417 27.93 5.73 -4.57
CA ASP A 417 28.67 4.83 -3.69
C ASP A 417 27.78 4.44 -2.51
N TRP A 418 27.87 3.23 -1.98
CA TRP A 418 27.11 2.81 -0.80
C TRP A 418 27.89 1.88 0.11
N GLU A 419 27.36 1.64 1.31
CA GLU A 419 28.00 0.76 2.29
C GLU A 419 28.02 -0.70 1.84
N ALA A 420 29.06 -1.44 2.20
CA ALA A 420 29.18 -2.86 1.88
C ALA A 420 28.10 -3.70 2.61
N GLY A 421 27.74 -4.84 2.01
CA GLY A 421 26.79 -5.79 2.58
C GLY A 421 25.32 -5.52 2.24
N VAL A 422 25.02 -4.45 1.49
CA VAL A 422 23.67 -4.19 0.97
C VAL A 422 23.64 -3.96 -0.53
N LEU A 423 22.46 -4.16 -1.11
CA LEU A 423 22.20 -3.91 -2.52
C LEU A 423 21.39 -2.61 -2.66
N PHE A 424 21.97 -1.60 -3.29
CA PHE A 424 21.20 -0.45 -3.76
C PHE A 424 20.84 -0.59 -5.24
N HIS A 425 19.60 -0.22 -5.57
CA HIS A 425 19.10 -0.15 -6.93
C HIS A 425 18.64 1.27 -7.24
N TRP A 426 19.02 1.83 -8.39
CA TRP A 426 18.81 3.24 -8.71
C TRP A 426 18.05 3.45 -10.01
N ALA A 427 17.28 4.53 -10.06
CA ALA A 427 16.71 5.10 -11.28
C ALA A 427 16.96 6.61 -11.34
N VAL A 428 17.15 7.12 -12.55
CA VAL A 428 17.11 8.56 -12.85
C VAL A 428 15.93 8.80 -13.80
N VAL A 429 14.89 9.44 -13.29
CA VAL A 429 13.65 9.73 -14.01
C VAL A 429 13.70 11.15 -14.55
N LYS A 430 13.47 11.30 -15.86
CA LYS A 430 13.38 12.59 -16.54
C LYS A 430 11.94 13.07 -16.49
N VAL A 431 11.71 14.30 -16.04
CA VAL A 431 10.37 14.88 -16.01
C VAL A 431 10.31 16.18 -16.80
N ASP A 432 9.17 16.42 -17.43
CA ASP A 432 8.90 17.65 -18.15
C ASP A 432 8.47 18.80 -17.21
N ALA A 433 8.15 19.95 -17.79
CA ALA A 433 7.68 21.13 -17.05
C ALA A 433 6.31 20.95 -16.38
N HIS A 434 5.54 19.94 -16.79
CA HIS A 434 4.26 19.56 -16.18
C HIS A 434 4.44 18.52 -15.07
N GLY A 435 5.66 18.01 -14.86
CA GLY A 435 5.97 16.97 -13.89
C GLY A 435 5.64 15.56 -14.38
N ILE A 436 5.42 15.37 -15.68
CA ILE A 436 5.15 14.08 -16.31
C ILE A 436 6.48 13.41 -16.64
N GLU A 437 6.57 12.08 -16.46
CA GLU A 437 7.74 11.34 -16.88
C GLU A 437 7.91 11.34 -18.42
N MET A 438 9.07 11.77 -18.89
CA MET A 438 9.48 11.67 -20.29
C MET A 438 10.28 10.40 -20.60
N GLY A 439 10.84 9.78 -19.56
CA GLY A 439 11.59 8.54 -19.63
C GLY A 439 12.54 8.39 -18.45
N ARG A 440 13.15 7.21 -18.30
CA ARG A 440 14.03 6.90 -17.17
C ARG A 440 15.24 6.08 -17.57
N ILE A 441 16.27 6.15 -16.76
CA ILE A 441 17.47 5.33 -16.84
C ILE A 441 17.55 4.50 -15.57
N THR A 442 17.53 3.17 -15.70
CA THR A 442 17.70 2.24 -14.58
C THR A 442 19.16 1.83 -14.47
N ILE A 443 19.66 1.79 -13.23
CA ILE A 443 21.04 1.45 -12.92
C ILE A 443 20.99 0.25 -11.98
N ALA A 444 20.98 -0.93 -12.59
CA ALA A 444 20.88 -2.21 -11.89
C ALA A 444 21.85 -2.31 -10.73
N GLY A 445 21.34 -2.72 -9.56
CA GLY A 445 22.18 -3.07 -8.43
C GLY A 445 23.05 -4.28 -8.77
N ILE A 446 24.37 -4.16 -8.64
CA ILE A 446 25.28 -5.28 -8.84
C ILE A 446 25.63 -5.86 -7.47
N ARG A 447 25.32 -7.14 -7.25
CA ARG A 447 25.60 -7.81 -5.96
C ARG A 447 27.09 -7.83 -5.68
N GLY A 448 27.46 -7.41 -4.47
CA GLY A 448 28.85 -7.26 -4.04
C GLY A 448 29.54 -5.99 -4.55
N ALA A 449 28.90 -5.20 -5.41
CA ALA A 449 29.37 -3.86 -5.73
C ALA A 449 28.89 -2.86 -4.67
N THR A 450 29.67 -1.79 -4.51
CA THR A 450 29.38 -0.64 -3.64
C THR A 450 29.45 0.68 -4.42
N HIS A 451 29.37 0.59 -5.75
CA HIS A 451 29.61 1.69 -6.67
C HIS A 451 28.81 1.49 -7.96
N ALA A 452 28.24 2.57 -8.49
CA ALA A 452 27.63 2.62 -9.81
C ALA A 452 27.85 3.99 -10.46
N GLU A 453 28.12 4.00 -11.77
CA GLU A 453 28.29 5.22 -12.55
C GLU A 453 27.52 5.14 -13.88
N ARG A 454 26.87 6.24 -14.26
CA ARG A 454 26.17 6.39 -15.55
C ARG A 454 26.20 7.82 -16.05
N SER A 455 26.30 7.98 -17.37
CA SER A 455 26.02 9.25 -18.06
C SER A 455 24.53 9.35 -18.38
N ILE A 456 23.95 10.49 -18.04
CA ILE A 456 22.56 10.85 -18.32
C ILE A 456 22.59 11.78 -19.54
N VAL A 457 22.12 11.25 -20.66
CA VAL A 457 22.12 11.95 -21.96
C VAL A 457 20.70 12.28 -22.40
N GLY A 458 20.55 13.18 -23.36
CA GLY A 458 19.26 13.52 -23.97
C GLY A 458 18.34 14.22 -22.97
N LEU A 459 18.81 15.36 -22.44
CA LEU A 459 18.11 16.21 -21.47
C LEU A 459 17.35 17.38 -22.11
N ARG A 460 17.28 17.43 -23.44
CA ARG A 460 16.49 18.44 -24.15
C ARG A 460 15.01 18.34 -23.80
N GLY A 461 14.43 19.46 -23.35
CA GLY A 461 13.03 19.56 -22.95
C GLY A 461 12.71 19.00 -21.55
N VAL A 462 13.71 18.45 -20.85
CA VAL A 462 13.55 17.95 -19.48
C VAL A 462 13.64 19.14 -18.51
N ALA A 463 12.64 19.30 -17.64
CA ALA A 463 12.62 20.35 -16.63
C ALA A 463 13.37 19.96 -15.35
N GLY A 464 13.41 18.66 -15.04
CA GLY A 464 14.17 18.17 -13.91
C GLY A 464 14.40 16.66 -13.92
N LEU A 465 15.23 16.21 -13.00
CA LEU A 465 15.49 14.80 -12.77
C LEU A 465 15.06 14.40 -11.35
N ILE A 466 14.38 13.26 -11.24
CA ILE A 466 14.17 12.57 -9.96
C ILE A 466 15.17 11.42 -9.89
N VAL A 467 16.12 11.51 -8.96
CA VAL A 467 16.99 10.38 -8.64
C VAL A 467 16.32 9.58 -7.52
N VAL A 468 16.04 8.31 -7.80
CA VAL A 468 15.42 7.37 -6.86
C VAL A 468 16.42 6.27 -6.55
N GLY A 469 16.65 6.01 -5.26
CA GLY A 469 17.46 4.89 -4.80
C GLY A 469 16.68 4.04 -3.83
N VAL A 470 16.76 2.72 -3.96
CA VAL A 470 16.12 1.75 -3.04
C VAL A 470 17.20 0.90 -2.40
N ASN A 471 17.16 0.79 -1.08
CA ASN A 471 17.91 -0.24 -0.37
C ASN A 471 17.13 -1.54 -0.44
N VAL A 472 17.61 -2.54 -1.17
CA VAL A 472 16.93 -3.83 -1.34
C VAL A 472 17.17 -4.77 -0.14
N GLY A 473 18.07 -4.40 0.77
CA GLY A 473 18.49 -5.22 1.91
C GLY A 473 19.78 -5.98 1.64
N SER A 474 19.95 -7.11 2.33
CA SER A 474 21.14 -7.97 2.28
C SER A 474 21.54 -8.40 0.86
N ILE A 475 22.85 -8.41 0.58
CA ILE A 475 23.40 -9.00 -0.67
C ILE A 475 23.46 -10.52 -0.66
N ASP A 476 23.29 -11.15 0.51
CA ASP A 476 23.36 -12.60 0.66
C ASP A 476 22.18 -13.26 -0.05
N ARG A 477 22.47 -14.11 -1.02
CA ARG A 477 21.43 -14.82 -1.77
C ARG A 477 20.72 -15.88 -0.92
N SER A 478 21.40 -16.39 0.10
CA SER A 478 20.87 -17.39 1.02
C SER A 478 20.04 -16.77 2.14
N HIS A 479 20.20 -15.47 2.37
CA HIS A 479 19.44 -14.68 3.34
C HIS A 479 18.97 -13.38 2.66
N PRO A 480 18.03 -13.48 1.69
CA PRO A 480 17.40 -12.29 1.11
C PRO A 480 16.64 -11.52 2.18
N TYR A 481 16.25 -10.26 1.89
CA TYR A 481 15.44 -9.46 2.80
C TYR A 481 14.24 -10.25 3.34
N ASP A 482 14.18 -10.31 4.65
CA ASP A 482 13.13 -10.89 5.49
C ASP A 482 12.64 -9.75 6.42
N PRO A 483 11.33 -9.41 6.40
CA PRO A 483 10.75 -8.36 7.23
C PRO A 483 10.88 -8.63 8.75
N ASP A 484 11.00 -9.89 9.17
CA ASP A 484 11.13 -10.30 10.56
C ASP A 484 12.58 -10.23 11.07
N GLU A 485 13.55 -10.20 10.15
CA GLU A 485 14.93 -9.93 10.50
C GLU A 485 15.20 -8.42 10.61
N LEU A 486 15.81 -8.01 11.73
CA LEU A 486 16.25 -6.64 11.93
C LEU A 486 17.54 -6.37 11.14
N GLU A 487 17.37 -6.06 9.86
CA GLU A 487 18.44 -5.56 9.02
C GLU A 487 18.73 -4.07 9.29
N MET A 488 20.02 -3.72 9.39
CA MET A 488 20.44 -2.34 9.67
C MET A 488 20.24 -1.43 8.46
N ALA A 489 19.71 -0.22 8.71
CA ALA A 489 19.66 0.85 7.73
C ALA A 489 21.07 1.25 7.25
N ARG A 490 21.19 1.64 5.97
CA ARG A 490 22.48 1.92 5.31
C ARG A 490 22.54 3.29 4.67
N SER A 491 23.76 3.79 4.54
CA SER A 491 24.04 5.06 3.90
C SER A 491 24.58 4.90 2.47
N TYR A 492 24.61 6.01 1.73
CA TYR A 492 25.17 6.12 0.39
C TYR A 492 25.76 7.52 0.18
N THR A 493 26.51 7.72 -0.90
CA THR A 493 26.77 9.06 -1.45
C THR A 493 26.43 9.10 -2.93
N VAL A 494 25.79 10.18 -3.40
CA VAL A 494 25.55 10.43 -4.82
C VAL A 494 26.35 11.65 -5.24
N THR A 495 27.09 11.55 -6.34
CA THR A 495 27.78 12.65 -7.00
C THR A 495 27.13 12.93 -8.35
N LEU A 496 26.75 14.19 -8.59
CA LEU A 496 26.23 14.69 -9.86
C LEU A 496 27.24 15.66 -10.47
N ILE A 497 27.59 15.45 -11.73
CA ILE A 497 28.66 16.16 -12.45
C ILE A 497 28.11 16.64 -13.81
N ARG A 498 28.64 17.75 -14.34
CA ARG A 498 28.33 18.25 -15.69
C ARG A 498 29.20 17.59 -16.76
#